data_AF-A0A5N7B417-F1
#
_entry.id   AF-A0A5N7B417-F1
#
_cell.length_a   1.000
_cell.length_b   1.000
_cell.length_c   1.000
_cell.angle_alpha   90.00
_cell.angle_beta   90.00
_cell.angle_gamma   90.00
#
_symmetry.space_group_name_H-M   'P 1'
#
loop_
_entity.id
_entity.type
_entity.pdbx_description
1 polymer ?
#
loop_
_entity_poly.entity_id
_entity_poly.type
_entity_poly.pdbx_seq_one_letter_code
_entity_poly.pdbx_strand_id
1 'polypeptide(L)'
;MTSQLNPMSSPTSETAAAAATSESTNKNVSQGRPGRFSRPNYRQIHRFPLPLSVHPLPPLIPHNPLSIVSVLLSYLTYLIAPPHHDVYFAYFDPETSSVHVTDAKAIRALWEMGFFGKGNLSRSEPSWLEREKKRRGLLGGVTSEEVTRQRRTERRELKLERARMEKIAIEQRLIAEAAAREAGDTSIDQSALPPSADGATNSIPPPTEKFSLRKAREAKLSGSQRSVVQTEGTDTPDGPDVSPSNGSKTVRFSPVVQAKEFVSDSTVVPALDSAVNEHGMEDEPSLSNEEHLQLSNEEAFFLVYGLGALQIVDSKRNAVLSPPSLLSRFCQHSYCPPRDHSANLEPDDPFMISYTVYHHFRSLGWVVRSGVKFGVDYLLYNRGPVFSHAEFAVVVIPSFEHPYWSETEERKAHCARKQARSWWWLHCVNRVQAQVKKSLVVCYVEVPPPVFGETGIPLEDIGALLARYTVREMLIRRWVPNRTRD
;
A
#
# COMPACT_ATOMS: atom_id res chain seq x y z
N MET A 1 -38.84 23.45 53.55
CA MET A 1 -39.88 22.52 54.02
C MET A 1 -40.71 22.13 52.82
N THR A 2 -40.78 20.81 52.55
CA THR A 2 -41.87 20.06 51.87
C THR A 2 -42.47 20.66 50.59
N SER A 3 -42.62 20.00 49.43
CA SER A 3 -42.75 18.59 49.06
C SER A 3 -43.75 18.60 47.89
N GLN A 4 -43.44 17.90 46.79
CA GLN A 4 -44.40 17.11 45.98
C GLN A 4 -45.56 17.84 45.24
N LEU A 5 -46.22 17.33 44.19
CA LEU A 5 -46.17 16.11 43.35
C LEU A 5 -47.08 16.40 42.13
N ASN A 6 -46.86 15.69 41.02
CA ASN A 6 -47.82 15.54 39.92
C ASN A 6 -49.13 14.86 40.40
N PRO A 7 -50.17 14.86 39.55
CA PRO A 7 -50.64 13.54 39.08
C PRO A 7 -51.09 13.47 37.61
N MET A 8 -51.07 12.22 37.12
CA MET A 8 -51.61 11.69 35.86
C MET A 8 -53.14 11.64 35.83
N SER A 9 -53.72 11.61 34.63
CA SER A 9 -54.94 10.84 34.33
C SER A 9 -55.03 10.50 32.83
N SER A 10 -55.07 9.19 32.53
CA SER A 10 -55.64 8.55 31.32
C SER A 10 -56.98 7.90 31.73
N PRO A 11 -57.69 7.05 30.93
CA PRO A 11 -57.74 6.79 29.49
C PRO A 11 -59.21 6.73 28.95
N THR A 12 -59.42 6.58 27.63
CA THR A 12 -60.60 5.87 27.10
C THR A 12 -60.24 5.12 25.82
N SER A 13 -60.49 3.81 25.85
CA SER A 13 -60.44 2.86 24.75
C SER A 13 -61.87 2.46 24.37
N GLU A 14 -62.20 2.46 23.09
CA GLU A 14 -63.33 1.69 22.56
C GLU A 14 -62.90 0.91 21.32
N THR A 15 -63.39 -0.33 21.29
CA THR A 15 -62.98 -1.46 20.48
C THR A 15 -64.07 -1.74 19.45
N ALA A 16 -63.74 -1.96 18.18
CA ALA A 16 -64.55 -2.80 17.29
C ALA A 16 -63.73 -3.29 16.09
N ALA A 17 -63.66 -4.61 15.93
CA ALA A 17 -63.03 -5.32 14.82
C ALA A 17 -64.10 -5.76 13.82
N ALA A 18 -63.78 -5.77 12.51
CA ALA A 18 -64.20 -6.80 11.55
C ALA A 18 -63.59 -6.62 10.14
N ALA A 19 -63.02 -7.72 9.64
CA ALA A 19 -63.07 -8.26 8.26
C ALA A 19 -62.41 -7.54 7.07
N ALA A 20 -61.23 -8.07 6.72
CA ALA A 20 -60.72 -8.47 5.40
C ALA A 20 -61.32 -7.92 4.09
N THR A 21 -60.44 -7.28 3.30
CA THR A 21 -60.40 -7.43 1.84
C THR A 21 -58.95 -7.40 1.35
N SER A 22 -58.62 -8.39 0.54
CA SER A 22 -57.34 -8.66 -0.09
C SER A 22 -57.12 -7.79 -1.32
N GLU A 23 -56.05 -6.98 -1.34
CA GLU A 23 -55.47 -6.48 -2.60
C GLU A 23 -53.98 -6.78 -2.65
N SER A 24 -53.64 -7.68 -3.56
CA SER A 24 -52.29 -8.11 -3.91
C SER A 24 -51.52 -6.98 -4.61
N THR A 25 -50.77 -6.20 -3.84
CA THR A 25 -49.76 -5.30 -4.41
C THR A 25 -48.46 -6.08 -4.61
N ASN A 26 -48.17 -6.43 -5.87
CA ASN A 26 -46.88 -6.97 -6.31
C ASN A 26 -45.75 -6.00 -5.95
N LYS A 27 -45.12 -6.20 -4.79
CA LYS A 27 -43.84 -5.58 -4.45
C LYS A 27 -42.76 -6.31 -5.22
N ASN A 28 -42.33 -5.71 -6.33
CA ASN A 28 -41.03 -5.99 -6.94
C ASN A 28 -39.96 -5.75 -5.87
N VAL A 29 -39.53 -6.82 -5.20
CA VAL A 29 -38.37 -6.81 -4.32
C VAL A 29 -37.16 -6.64 -5.22
N SER A 30 -36.79 -5.39 -5.48
CA SER A 30 -35.47 -5.06 -5.99
C SER A 30 -34.47 -5.71 -5.04
N GLN A 31 -33.69 -6.69 -5.50
CA GLN A 31 -32.67 -7.30 -4.67
C GLN A 31 -31.72 -6.20 -4.22
N GLY A 32 -31.86 -5.81 -2.95
CA GLY A 32 -31.01 -4.84 -2.31
C GLY A 32 -29.59 -5.33 -2.43
N ARG A 33 -28.69 -4.46 -2.92
CA ARG A 33 -27.26 -4.76 -2.95
C ARG A 33 -26.84 -5.28 -1.57
N PRO A 34 -26.06 -6.37 -1.48
CA PRO A 34 -25.63 -6.90 -0.19
C PRO A 34 -25.02 -5.76 0.64
N GLY A 35 -25.50 -5.63 1.88
CA GLY A 35 -25.06 -4.60 2.81
C GLY A 35 -23.54 -4.61 2.90
N ARG A 36 -22.91 -3.45 2.69
CA ARG A 36 -21.47 -3.35 2.90
C ARG A 36 -21.18 -3.66 4.35
N PHE A 37 -20.31 -4.64 4.60
CA PHE A 37 -19.76 -4.89 5.93
C PHE A 37 -19.27 -3.57 6.54
N SER A 38 -19.67 -3.32 7.78
CA SER A 38 -19.20 -2.16 8.52
C SER A 38 -17.70 -2.27 8.70
N ARG A 39 -16.97 -1.21 8.35
CA ARG A 39 -15.51 -1.20 8.53
C ARG A 39 -15.19 -1.20 10.02
N PRO A 40 -14.09 -1.84 10.44
CA PRO A 40 -13.60 -1.70 11.80
C PRO A 40 -13.42 -0.21 12.15
N ASN A 41 -13.65 0.13 13.42
CA ASN A 41 -13.46 1.51 13.88
C ASN A 41 -11.96 1.79 14.03
N TYR A 42 -11.31 2.21 12.93
CA TYR A 42 -9.88 2.49 12.90
C TYR A 42 -9.42 3.56 13.89
N ARG A 43 -10.30 4.47 14.31
CA ARG A 43 -9.96 5.49 15.33
C ARG A 43 -9.74 4.87 16.71
N GLN A 44 -10.41 3.74 16.99
CA GLN A 44 -10.25 3.02 18.25
C GLN A 44 -9.03 2.11 18.22
N ILE A 45 -8.78 1.45 17.10
CA ILE A 45 -7.62 0.55 16.90
C ILE A 45 -6.32 1.37 16.96
N HIS A 46 -6.23 2.44 16.16
CA HIS A 46 -5.06 3.32 16.12
C HIS A 46 -5.25 4.54 17.04
N ARG A 47 -5.69 4.30 18.27
CA ARG A 47 -5.88 5.38 19.25
C ARG A 47 -4.54 5.98 19.68
N PHE A 48 -3.52 5.14 19.83
CA PHE A 48 -2.21 5.53 20.30
C PHE A 48 -1.24 5.68 19.11
N PRO A 49 -0.52 6.81 18.97
CA PRO A 49 0.38 7.04 17.84
C PRO A 49 1.75 6.35 18.00
N LEU A 50 2.11 5.96 19.22
CA LEU A 50 3.39 5.35 19.58
C LEU A 50 3.14 4.17 20.53
N PRO A 51 3.99 3.13 20.52
CA PRO A 51 3.86 1.96 21.37
C PRO A 51 4.35 2.26 22.79
N LEU A 52 3.76 3.29 23.42
CA LEU A 52 4.06 3.72 24.78
C LEU A 52 2.77 3.72 25.60
N SER A 53 2.84 3.17 26.81
CA SER A 53 1.75 3.30 27.79
C SER A 53 1.82 4.68 28.45
N VAL A 54 0.98 5.61 27.99
CA VAL A 54 0.88 6.94 28.59
C VAL A 54 -0.26 6.94 29.61
N HIS A 55 0.08 7.19 30.86
CA HIS A 55 -0.89 7.35 31.94
C HIS A 55 -1.10 8.85 32.21
N PRO A 56 -2.28 9.42 31.87
CA PRO A 56 -2.51 10.85 32.01
C PRO A 56 -2.53 11.25 33.48
N LEU A 57 -1.79 12.30 33.82
CA LEU A 57 -1.86 12.91 35.15
C LEU A 57 -3.17 13.69 35.31
N PRO A 58 -3.74 13.75 36.52
CA PRO A 58 -4.87 14.64 36.82
C PRO A 58 -4.52 16.10 36.46
N PRO A 59 -5.49 16.91 36.03
CA PRO A 59 -5.24 18.31 35.72
C PRO A 59 -4.78 19.06 36.98
N LEU A 60 -3.63 19.74 36.89
CA LEU A 60 -3.09 20.58 37.96
C LEU A 60 -3.78 21.94 37.94
N ILE A 61 -4.61 22.20 38.94
CA ILE A 61 -5.29 23.47 39.18
C ILE A 61 -4.56 24.13 40.38
N PRO A 62 -3.68 25.12 40.15
CA PRO A 62 -2.77 25.62 41.18
C PRO A 62 -3.47 26.27 42.37
N HIS A 63 -4.69 26.77 42.18
CA HIS A 63 -5.50 27.36 43.25
C HIS A 63 -6.26 26.35 44.10
N ASN A 64 -6.33 25.07 43.67
CA ASN A 64 -7.04 24.02 44.39
C ASN A 64 -6.03 23.09 45.08
N PRO A 65 -5.91 23.11 46.43
CA PRO A 65 -4.97 22.26 47.14
C PRO A 65 -5.28 20.77 46.93
N LEU A 66 -6.54 20.38 46.71
CA LEU A 66 -6.89 18.98 46.43
C LEU A 66 -6.35 18.51 45.08
N SER A 67 -6.26 19.41 44.09
CA SER A 67 -5.65 19.09 42.81
C SER A 67 -4.14 18.84 42.97
N ILE A 68 -3.45 19.66 43.75
CA ILE A 68 -2.03 19.46 44.08
C ILE A 68 -1.83 18.12 44.80
N VAL A 69 -2.64 17.82 45.80
CA VAL A 69 -2.60 16.54 46.52
C VAL A 69 -2.86 15.37 45.57
N SER A 70 -3.81 15.47 44.64
CA SER A 70 -4.09 14.41 43.66
C SER A 70 -2.92 14.12 42.72
N VAL A 71 -2.19 15.15 42.30
CA VAL A 71 -0.99 15.02 41.46
C VAL A 71 0.16 14.43 42.27
N LEU A 72 0.38 14.90 43.51
CA LEU A 72 1.39 14.36 44.41
C LEU A 72 1.13 12.88 44.74
N LEU A 73 -0.12 12.51 45.03
CA LEU A 73 -0.50 11.12 45.24
C LEU A 73 -0.30 10.27 43.98
N SER A 74 -0.63 10.81 42.81
CA SER A 74 -0.36 10.12 41.53
C SER A 74 1.15 9.87 41.39
N TYR A 75 2.00 10.89 41.59
CA TYR A 75 3.46 10.74 41.56
C TYR A 75 3.97 9.74 42.59
N LEU A 76 3.44 9.77 43.81
CA LEU A 76 3.78 8.81 44.86
C LEU A 76 3.40 7.38 44.46
N THR A 77 2.23 7.17 43.84
CA THR A 77 1.84 5.85 43.33
C THR A 77 2.77 5.39 42.20
N TYR A 78 3.23 6.29 41.32
CA TYR A 78 4.24 5.95 40.30
C TYR A 78 5.58 5.54 40.92
N LEU A 79 5.98 6.13 42.03
CA LEU A 79 7.22 5.77 42.74
C LEU A 79 7.11 4.42 43.45
N ILE A 80 5.96 4.11 44.06
CA ILE A 80 5.73 2.87 44.82
C ILE A 80 5.45 1.70 43.88
N ALA A 81 4.69 1.92 42.81
CA ALA A 81 4.28 0.91 41.84
C ALA A 81 4.43 1.49 40.43
N PRO A 82 5.65 1.47 39.85
CA PRO A 82 5.87 1.98 38.50
C PRO A 82 5.02 1.18 37.50
N PRO A 83 4.37 1.86 36.53
CA PRO A 83 3.56 1.20 35.52
C PRO A 83 4.44 0.30 34.66
N HIS A 84 3.88 -0.85 34.27
CA HIS A 84 4.56 -1.76 33.36
C HIS A 84 4.76 -1.10 32.00
N HIS A 85 6.01 -1.07 31.55
CA HIS A 85 6.37 -0.67 30.20
C HIS A 85 6.47 -1.93 29.33
N ASP A 86 5.56 -2.07 28.35
CA ASP A 86 5.59 -3.20 27.42
C ASP A 86 6.78 -3.05 26.47
N VAL A 87 7.81 -3.86 26.69
CA VAL A 87 8.97 -3.95 25.79
C VAL A 87 8.81 -5.16 24.88
N TYR A 88 8.87 -4.92 23.58
CA TYR A 88 8.74 -5.97 22.56
C TYR A 88 10.11 -6.50 22.14
N PHE A 89 10.15 -7.74 21.66
CA PHE A 89 11.37 -8.38 21.17
C PHE A 89 11.36 -8.51 19.65
N ALA A 90 12.51 -8.23 19.04
CA ALA A 90 12.79 -8.47 17.63
C ALA A 90 14.16 -9.12 17.50
N TYR A 91 14.44 -9.71 16.34
CA TYR A 91 15.78 -10.16 16.00
C TYR A 91 16.31 -9.46 14.74
N PHE A 92 17.61 -9.21 14.72
CA PHE A 92 18.29 -8.72 13.53
C PHE A 92 18.73 -9.88 12.65
N ASP A 93 18.36 -9.84 11.38
CA ASP A 93 18.80 -10.80 10.38
C ASP A 93 19.89 -10.18 9.47
N PRO A 94 21.15 -10.65 9.56
CA PRO A 94 22.24 -10.12 8.75
C PRO A 94 22.07 -10.37 7.24
N GLU A 95 21.36 -11.43 6.84
CA GLU A 95 21.23 -11.82 5.44
C GLU A 95 20.30 -10.87 4.69
N THR A 96 19.16 -10.56 5.29
CA THR A 96 18.19 -9.59 4.73
C THR A 96 18.51 -8.14 5.10
N SER A 97 19.50 -7.91 5.98
CA SER A 97 19.86 -6.58 6.50
C SER A 97 18.66 -5.83 7.09
N SER A 98 17.80 -6.57 7.80
CA SER A 98 16.55 -6.03 8.35
C SER A 98 16.18 -6.66 9.69
N VAL A 99 15.24 -6.03 10.40
CA VAL A 99 14.82 -6.46 11.75
C VAL A 99 13.46 -7.11 11.68
N HIS A 100 13.33 -8.31 12.23
CA HIS A 100 12.12 -9.12 12.17
C HIS A 100 11.47 -9.26 13.55
N VAL A 101 10.15 -9.09 13.58
CA VAL A 101 9.30 -9.31 14.75
C VAL A 101 8.37 -10.49 14.44
N THR A 102 8.45 -11.54 15.24
CA THR A 102 7.66 -12.79 15.07
C THR A 102 6.52 -12.92 16.06
N ASP A 103 6.62 -12.31 17.25
CA ASP A 103 5.56 -12.38 18.25
C ASP A 103 4.29 -11.66 17.76
N ALA A 104 3.16 -12.35 17.79
CA ALA A 104 1.88 -11.83 17.32
C ALA A 104 1.39 -10.62 18.13
N LYS A 105 1.65 -10.59 19.45
CA LYS A 105 1.28 -9.44 20.29
C LYS A 105 2.13 -8.23 19.92
N ALA A 106 3.44 -8.39 19.80
CA ALA A 106 4.36 -7.35 19.34
C ALA A 106 4.02 -6.82 17.95
N ILE A 107 3.74 -7.71 16.98
CA ILE A 107 3.36 -7.34 15.62
C ILE A 107 2.12 -6.43 15.62
N ARG A 108 1.07 -6.82 16.36
CA ARG A 108 -0.16 -6.01 16.46
C ARG A 108 0.11 -4.69 17.15
N ALA A 109 0.79 -4.71 18.29
CA ALA A 109 1.12 -3.51 19.05
C ALA A 109 1.89 -2.48 18.22
N LEU A 110 2.96 -2.89 17.53
CA LEU A 110 3.79 -2.00 16.71
C LEU A 110 3.04 -1.47 15.48
N TRP A 111 2.18 -2.29 14.87
CA TRP A 111 1.41 -1.84 13.71
C TRP A 111 0.25 -0.92 14.10
N GLU A 112 -0.51 -1.28 15.14
CA GLU A 112 -1.64 -0.51 15.65
C GLU A 112 -1.17 0.82 16.25
N MET A 113 -0.05 0.79 16.98
CA MET A 113 0.53 1.95 17.66
C MET A 113 1.67 2.59 16.85
N GLY A 114 1.33 3.12 15.67
CA GLY A 114 2.26 3.97 14.90
C GLY A 114 2.70 3.44 13.54
N PHE A 115 2.09 2.36 13.05
CA PHE A 115 2.30 1.78 11.70
C PHE A 115 3.74 1.38 11.39
N PHE A 116 4.46 0.85 12.39
CA PHE A 116 5.85 0.41 12.23
C PHE A 116 5.94 -0.89 11.43
N GLY A 117 6.93 -0.99 10.53
CA GLY A 117 7.23 -2.23 9.81
C GLY A 117 6.26 -2.59 8.71
N LYS A 118 6.46 -3.72 8.06
CA LYS A 118 5.58 -4.24 7.02
C LYS A 118 5.57 -5.75 7.11
N GLY A 119 4.40 -6.37 6.98
CA GLY A 119 4.32 -7.83 6.85
C GLY A 119 5.10 -8.30 5.61
N ASN A 120 5.90 -9.35 5.77
CA ASN A 120 6.64 -9.97 4.66
C ASN A 120 5.69 -10.63 3.63
N LEU A 121 4.59 -11.21 4.11
CA LEU A 121 3.59 -11.92 3.30
C LEU A 121 2.31 -11.11 3.03
N SER A 122 2.23 -9.89 3.56
CA SER A 122 1.09 -8.98 3.38
C SER A 122 1.51 -7.64 2.77
N ARG A 123 0.53 -6.89 2.25
CA ARG A 123 0.81 -5.63 1.54
C ARG A 123 1.08 -4.44 2.48
N SER A 124 0.45 -4.43 3.64
CA SER A 124 0.57 -3.38 4.64
C SER A 124 0.40 -3.95 6.05
N GLU A 125 -0.84 -4.33 6.38
CA GLU A 125 -1.19 -4.90 7.68
C GLU A 125 -0.90 -6.41 7.69
N PRO A 126 -0.30 -6.93 8.76
CA PRO A 126 -0.04 -8.36 8.93
C PRO A 126 -1.38 -9.10 9.04
N SER A 127 -1.85 -9.62 7.90
CA SER A 127 -3.17 -10.22 7.73
C SER A 127 -3.09 -11.60 7.07
N TRP A 128 -1.88 -12.13 6.87
CA TRP A 128 -1.65 -13.38 6.17
C TRP A 128 -2.32 -14.55 6.89
N LEU A 129 -2.16 -14.65 8.21
CA LEU A 129 -2.75 -15.72 9.00
C LEU A 129 -4.29 -15.73 8.88
N GLU A 130 -4.91 -14.57 8.99
CA GLU A 130 -6.36 -14.43 8.84
C GLU A 130 -6.83 -14.79 7.44
N ARG A 131 -6.07 -14.42 6.40
CA ARG A 131 -6.34 -14.80 5.01
C ARG A 131 -6.22 -16.30 4.78
N GLU A 132 -5.22 -16.94 5.37
CA GLU A 132 -4.97 -18.36 5.17
C GLU A 132 -6.00 -19.23 5.91
N LYS A 133 -6.33 -18.87 7.17
CA LYS A 133 -7.47 -19.47 7.89
C LYS A 133 -8.77 -19.38 7.09
N LYS A 134 -9.04 -18.21 6.51
CA LYS A 134 -10.22 -18.00 5.68
C LYS A 134 -10.18 -18.79 4.36
N ARG A 135 -9.02 -18.87 3.69
CA ARG A 135 -8.86 -19.68 2.47
C ARG A 135 -9.19 -21.14 2.73
N ARG A 136 -8.79 -21.65 3.90
CA ARG A 136 -9.08 -23.01 4.37
C ARG A 136 -10.50 -23.19 4.92
N GLY A 137 -11.35 -22.16 4.86
CA GLY A 137 -12.74 -22.23 5.35
C GLY A 137 -12.90 -22.15 6.87
N LEU A 138 -11.80 -22.01 7.64
CA LEU A 138 -11.80 -21.95 9.11
C LEU A 138 -12.38 -20.64 9.67
N LEU A 139 -12.45 -19.58 8.86
CA LEU A 139 -13.01 -18.27 9.23
C LEU A 139 -14.00 -17.77 8.16
N GLY A 140 -15.21 -17.39 8.59
CA GLY A 140 -16.24 -16.82 7.72
C GLY A 140 -15.97 -15.38 7.26
N GLY A 141 -16.64 -14.95 6.19
CA GLY A 141 -16.64 -13.57 5.65
C GLY A 141 -15.79 -13.40 4.38
N VAL A 142 -15.61 -12.17 3.86
CA VAL A 142 -14.74 -11.85 2.69
C VAL A 142 -13.71 -10.77 3.09
N THR A 143 -12.41 -10.94 2.79
CA THR A 143 -11.40 -9.91 3.15
C THR A 143 -11.42 -8.75 2.15
N SER A 144 -11.00 -7.57 2.58
CA SER A 144 -10.93 -6.38 1.71
C SER A 144 -10.01 -6.58 0.50
N GLU A 145 -8.95 -7.38 0.66
CA GLU A 145 -8.03 -7.74 -0.42
C GLU A 145 -8.64 -8.76 -1.39
N GLU A 146 -9.42 -9.73 -0.91
CA GLU A 146 -10.17 -10.70 -1.75
C GLU A 146 -11.15 -9.97 -2.64
N VAL A 147 -11.95 -9.06 -2.06
CA VAL A 147 -12.86 -8.18 -2.82
C VAL A 147 -12.09 -7.37 -3.86
N THR A 148 -10.89 -6.89 -3.50
CA THR A 148 -10.05 -6.14 -4.44
C THR A 148 -9.51 -7.04 -5.55
N ARG A 149 -9.18 -8.30 -5.27
CA ARG A 149 -8.70 -9.29 -6.24
C ARG A 149 -9.81 -9.68 -7.20
N GLN A 150 -11.01 -9.98 -6.72
CA GLN A 150 -12.20 -10.24 -7.52
C GLN A 150 -12.53 -9.05 -8.44
N ARG A 151 -12.53 -7.82 -7.90
CA ARG A 151 -12.70 -6.61 -8.71
C ARG A 151 -11.60 -6.41 -9.76
N ARG A 152 -10.42 -7.00 -9.59
CA ARG A 152 -9.32 -6.93 -10.57
C ARG A 152 -9.45 -8.02 -11.63
N THR A 153 -9.90 -9.22 -11.27
CA THR A 153 -10.19 -10.30 -12.22
C THR A 153 -11.35 -9.90 -13.11
N GLU A 154 -12.47 -9.44 -12.53
CA GLU A 154 -13.61 -8.90 -13.27
C GLU A 154 -13.19 -7.76 -14.22
N ARG A 155 -12.36 -6.82 -13.74
CA ARG A 155 -11.83 -5.74 -14.60
C ARG A 155 -10.92 -6.25 -15.71
N ARG A 156 -10.16 -7.31 -15.47
CA ARG A 156 -9.28 -7.93 -16.47
C ARG A 156 -10.13 -8.64 -17.53
N GLU A 157 -11.14 -9.39 -17.11
CA GLU A 157 -12.10 -10.06 -17.97
C GLU A 157 -12.86 -9.05 -18.84
N LEU A 158 -13.37 -7.95 -18.26
CA LEU A 158 -14.02 -6.89 -19.03
C LEU A 158 -13.09 -6.22 -20.04
N LYS A 159 -11.80 -6.04 -19.70
CA LYS A 159 -10.81 -5.53 -20.65
C LYS A 159 -10.54 -6.53 -21.77
N LEU A 160 -10.47 -7.82 -21.44
CA LEU A 160 -10.25 -8.90 -22.39
C LEU A 160 -11.45 -9.05 -23.34
N GLU A 161 -12.67 -9.04 -22.81
CA GLU A 161 -13.92 -9.05 -23.58
C GLU A 161 -13.97 -7.85 -24.53
N ARG A 162 -13.64 -6.64 -24.05
CA ARG A 162 -13.57 -5.45 -24.91
C ARG A 162 -12.56 -5.61 -26.04
N ALA A 163 -11.35 -6.09 -25.73
CA ALA A 163 -10.32 -6.31 -26.74
C ALA A 163 -10.73 -7.36 -27.79
N ARG A 164 -11.44 -8.42 -27.37
CA ARG A 164 -12.00 -9.42 -28.30
C ARG A 164 -13.06 -8.80 -29.22
N MET A 165 -14.00 -8.02 -28.67
CA MET A 165 -15.04 -7.36 -29.46
C MET A 165 -14.45 -6.35 -30.45
N GLU A 166 -13.45 -5.57 -30.03
CA GLU A 166 -12.73 -4.64 -30.92
C GLU A 166 -12.01 -5.40 -32.05
N LYS A 167 -11.40 -6.55 -31.75
CA LYS A 167 -10.74 -7.39 -32.76
C LYS A 167 -11.75 -7.92 -33.79
N ILE A 168 -12.89 -8.45 -33.34
CA ILE A 168 -13.95 -8.94 -34.23
C ILE A 168 -14.51 -7.81 -35.11
N ALA A 169 -14.70 -6.61 -34.55
CA ALA A 169 -15.17 -5.46 -35.32
C ALA A 169 -14.18 -5.01 -36.41
N ILE A 170 -12.87 -5.07 -36.12
CA ILE A 170 -11.82 -4.78 -37.11
C ILE A 170 -11.83 -5.84 -38.21
N GLU A 171 -11.94 -7.11 -37.85
CA GLU A 171 -11.98 -8.22 -38.81
C GLU A 171 -13.20 -8.12 -39.74
N GLN A 172 -14.39 -7.84 -39.20
CA GLN A 172 -15.59 -7.58 -40.01
C GLN A 172 -15.40 -6.39 -40.96
N ARG A 173 -14.74 -5.33 -40.51
CA ARG A 173 -14.45 -4.17 -41.36
C ARG A 173 -13.48 -4.52 -42.49
N LEU A 174 -12.45 -5.32 -42.22
CA LEU A 174 -11.49 -5.78 -43.23
C LEU A 174 -12.17 -6.69 -44.27
N ILE A 175 -13.06 -7.59 -43.84
CA ILE A 175 -13.85 -8.44 -44.75
C ILE A 175 -14.73 -7.58 -45.66
N ALA A 176 -15.42 -6.57 -45.10
CA ALA A 176 -16.24 -5.65 -45.89
C ALA A 176 -15.41 -4.81 -46.87
N GLU A 177 -14.21 -4.37 -46.48
CA GLU A 177 -13.29 -3.66 -47.38
C GLU A 177 -12.75 -4.57 -48.49
N ALA A 178 -12.43 -5.83 -48.19
CA ALA A 178 -12.00 -6.81 -49.18
C ALA A 178 -13.11 -7.14 -50.19
N ALA A 179 -14.35 -7.37 -49.72
CA ALA A 179 -15.50 -7.59 -50.58
C ALA A 179 -15.81 -6.37 -51.47
N ALA A 180 -15.64 -5.14 -50.94
CA ALA A 180 -15.78 -3.92 -51.73
C ALA A 180 -14.68 -3.75 -52.79
N ARG A 181 -13.45 -4.25 -52.54
CA ARG A 181 -12.39 -4.29 -53.55
C ARG A 181 -12.69 -5.30 -54.65
N GLU A 182 -13.16 -6.49 -54.31
CA GLU A 182 -13.55 -7.51 -55.29
C GLU A 182 -14.76 -7.06 -56.15
N ALA A 183 -15.69 -6.31 -55.56
CA ALA A 183 -16.79 -5.67 -56.30
C ALA A 183 -16.35 -4.47 -57.16
N GLY A 184 -15.21 -3.85 -56.84
CA GLY A 184 -14.63 -2.76 -57.64
C GLY A 184 -13.80 -3.23 -58.84
N ASP A 185 -13.24 -4.44 -58.78
CA ASP A 185 -12.49 -5.05 -59.90
C ASP A 185 -13.39 -5.67 -60.99
N THR A 186 -14.71 -5.76 -60.76
CA THR A 186 -15.67 -6.26 -61.76
C THR A 186 -16.23 -5.17 -62.69
N SER A 187 -15.78 -3.92 -62.57
CA SER A 187 -16.18 -2.82 -63.46
C SER A 187 -14.98 -2.09 -64.07
N ILE A 188 -14.15 -2.80 -64.83
CA ILE A 188 -13.28 -2.17 -65.84
C ILE A 188 -13.46 -2.95 -67.14
N ASP A 189 -14.47 -2.58 -67.93
CA ASP A 189 -14.28 -2.48 -69.37
C ASP A 189 -15.14 -1.36 -69.97
N GLN A 190 -14.49 -0.55 -70.81
CA GLN A 190 -14.98 0.47 -71.76
C GLN A 190 -15.35 1.91 -71.28
N SER A 191 -14.37 2.81 -71.53
CA SER A 191 -14.46 4.06 -72.31
C SER A 191 -14.46 5.46 -71.64
N ALA A 192 -13.40 6.22 -72.01
CA ALA A 192 -13.30 7.66 -72.36
C ALA A 192 -13.29 8.79 -71.28
N LEU A 193 -12.07 9.35 -71.08
CA LEU A 193 -11.61 10.77 -71.02
C LEU A 193 -12.27 11.82 -70.07
N PRO A 194 -11.53 12.90 -69.65
CA PRO A 194 -11.67 13.56 -68.35
C PRO A 194 -12.47 14.89 -68.36
N PRO A 195 -12.76 15.46 -67.17
CA PRO A 195 -12.41 16.88 -67.00
C PRO A 195 -11.80 17.24 -65.63
N SER A 196 -11.22 18.45 -65.62
CA SER A 196 -10.33 19.04 -64.63
C SER A 196 -11.03 19.80 -63.48
N ALA A 197 -10.30 19.87 -62.35
CA ALA A 197 -10.08 20.98 -61.40
C ALA A 197 -11.21 21.62 -60.55
N ASP A 198 -10.84 21.72 -59.25
CA ASP A 198 -11.17 22.71 -58.20
C ASP A 198 -12.47 22.65 -57.38
N GLY A 199 -12.30 22.63 -56.05
CA GLY A 199 -13.35 22.91 -55.07
C GLY A 199 -13.03 22.44 -53.65
N ALA A 200 -12.36 23.28 -52.85
CA ALA A 200 -12.17 23.10 -51.41
C ALA A 200 -13.49 23.19 -50.63
N THR A 201 -13.76 22.28 -49.69
CA THR A 201 -14.54 22.56 -48.47
C THR A 201 -14.22 21.60 -47.33
N ASN A 202 -14.06 22.18 -46.13
CA ASN A 202 -13.88 21.53 -44.84
C ASN A 202 -15.08 20.60 -44.50
N SER A 203 -14.80 19.37 -44.06
CA SER A 203 -15.77 18.58 -43.29
C SER A 203 -15.13 17.97 -42.04
N ILE A 204 -15.78 18.27 -40.92
CA ILE A 204 -15.45 17.92 -39.54
C ILE A 204 -15.68 16.41 -39.31
N PRO A 205 -14.81 15.68 -38.61
CA PRO A 205 -15.10 14.29 -38.24
C PRO A 205 -16.19 14.23 -37.14
N PRO A 206 -17.12 13.26 -37.17
CA PRO A 206 -18.19 13.16 -36.19
C PRO A 206 -17.65 12.78 -34.79
N PRO A 207 -18.37 13.16 -33.71
CA PRO A 207 -17.88 12.97 -32.36
C PRO A 207 -17.91 11.49 -31.98
N THR A 208 -16.85 11.04 -31.31
CA THR A 208 -16.79 9.73 -30.66
C THR A 208 -17.86 9.65 -29.57
N GLU A 209 -18.99 9.02 -29.88
CA GLU A 209 -19.98 8.67 -28.86
C GLU A 209 -19.34 7.74 -27.83
N LYS A 210 -19.25 8.24 -26.60
CA LYS A 210 -18.88 7.44 -25.43
C LYS A 210 -19.95 6.36 -25.25
N PHE A 211 -19.64 5.14 -25.71
CA PHE A 211 -20.45 3.94 -25.52
C PHE A 211 -20.87 3.84 -24.04
N SER A 212 -22.17 4.03 -23.79
CA SER A 212 -22.73 4.01 -22.44
C SER A 212 -22.80 2.56 -21.94
N LEU A 213 -22.40 2.35 -20.68
CA LEU A 213 -22.42 1.06 -19.97
C LEU A 213 -23.80 0.35 -19.99
N ARG A 214 -24.85 1.06 -20.37
CA ARG A 214 -26.23 0.58 -20.50
C ARG A 214 -26.38 -0.37 -21.70
N LYS A 215 -25.79 -0.01 -22.84
CA LYS A 215 -25.88 -0.80 -24.10
C LYS A 215 -25.13 -2.13 -24.00
N ALA A 216 -24.04 -2.17 -23.24
CA ALA A 216 -23.29 -3.40 -22.96
C ALA A 216 -24.03 -4.35 -21.99
N ARG A 217 -24.84 -3.82 -21.07
CA ARG A 217 -25.69 -4.63 -20.19
C ARG A 217 -26.89 -5.22 -20.92
N GLU A 218 -27.50 -4.45 -21.82
CA GLU A 218 -28.59 -4.91 -22.67
C GLU A 218 -28.14 -6.03 -23.62
N ALA A 219 -26.92 -5.95 -24.18
CA ALA A 219 -26.34 -7.01 -25.01
C ALA A 219 -26.07 -8.33 -24.24
N LYS A 220 -25.78 -8.28 -22.93
CA LYS A 220 -25.65 -9.49 -22.10
C LYS A 220 -27.00 -10.16 -21.83
N LEU A 221 -28.07 -9.39 -21.68
CA LEU A 221 -29.42 -9.91 -21.46
C LEU A 221 -29.99 -10.59 -22.71
N SER A 222 -29.71 -10.05 -23.90
CA SER A 222 -30.16 -10.63 -25.17
C SER A 222 -29.33 -11.82 -25.65
N GLY A 223 -28.05 -11.92 -25.26
CA GLY A 223 -27.22 -13.10 -25.54
C GLY A 223 -27.64 -14.36 -24.79
N SER A 224 -28.21 -14.23 -23.59
CA SER A 224 -28.61 -15.38 -22.76
C SER A 224 -29.91 -16.05 -23.21
N GLN A 225 -30.72 -15.40 -24.07
CA GLN A 225 -31.93 -15.99 -24.65
C GLN A 225 -31.68 -16.75 -25.95
N ARG A 226 -30.48 -16.64 -26.54
CA ARG A 226 -30.17 -17.21 -27.87
C ARG A 226 -29.39 -18.53 -27.81
N SER A 227 -29.03 -19.01 -26.62
CA SER A 227 -28.29 -20.27 -26.40
C SER A 227 -29.21 -21.46 -26.10
N VAL A 228 -30.39 -21.50 -26.72
CA VAL A 228 -31.21 -22.70 -26.86
C VAL A 228 -31.76 -22.64 -28.27
N VAL A 229 -31.08 -23.29 -29.22
CA VAL A 229 -31.57 -23.83 -30.50
C VAL A 229 -30.34 -24.07 -31.39
N GLN A 230 -30.22 -25.34 -31.79
CA GLN A 230 -29.36 -25.93 -32.83
C GLN A 230 -27.94 -26.36 -32.43
N THR A 231 -27.80 -27.68 -32.31
CA THR A 231 -26.57 -28.46 -32.37
C THR A 231 -26.88 -29.68 -33.25
N GLU A 232 -26.45 -29.70 -34.51
CA GLU A 232 -26.29 -30.90 -35.36
C GLU A 232 -25.25 -30.56 -36.47
N GLY A 233 -24.07 -31.21 -36.48
CA GLY A 233 -23.50 -32.08 -37.56
C GLY A 233 -22.93 -31.32 -38.78
N THR A 234 -21.78 -31.62 -39.44
CA THR A 234 -20.95 -32.84 -39.56
C THR A 234 -19.64 -32.49 -40.34
N ASP A 235 -18.51 -33.11 -39.94
CA ASP A 235 -17.23 -33.55 -40.60
C ASP A 235 -16.60 -32.97 -41.92
N THR A 236 -15.35 -32.48 -41.77
CA THR A 236 -14.00 -32.58 -42.50
C THR A 236 -13.80 -33.16 -43.94
N PRO A 237 -12.60 -33.09 -44.63
CA PRO A 237 -11.37 -32.22 -44.57
C PRO A 237 -10.67 -31.84 -45.95
N ASP A 238 -9.47 -31.21 -45.87
CA ASP A 238 -8.30 -31.13 -46.81
C ASP A 238 -8.00 -29.87 -47.69
N GLY A 239 -6.72 -29.41 -47.64
CA GLY A 239 -6.12 -28.14 -48.16
C GLY A 239 -5.55 -28.16 -49.61
N PRO A 240 -4.48 -27.42 -50.03
CA PRO A 240 -3.55 -26.49 -49.33
C PRO A 240 -3.25 -25.10 -50.01
N ASP A 241 -2.50 -24.25 -49.28
CA ASP A 241 -1.61 -23.11 -49.62
C ASP A 241 -1.72 -22.28 -50.92
N VAL A 242 -1.83 -20.94 -50.79
CA VAL A 242 -0.96 -19.91 -51.44
C VAL A 242 -1.13 -18.55 -50.71
N SER A 243 -0.02 -17.93 -50.30
CA SER A 243 0.06 -16.52 -49.85
C SER A 243 0.34 -15.54 -51.02
N PRO A 244 -0.05 -14.26 -50.91
CA PRO A 244 1.01 -13.25 -50.77
C PRO A 244 0.73 -12.10 -49.79
N SER A 245 1.84 -11.44 -49.46
CA SER A 245 2.09 -10.39 -48.48
C SER A 245 1.36 -9.07 -48.71
N ASN A 246 0.90 -8.43 -47.62
CA ASN A 246 1.08 -6.98 -47.44
C ASN A 246 1.07 -6.58 -45.95
N GLY A 247 2.06 -5.78 -45.57
CA GLY A 247 2.38 -5.47 -44.19
C GLY A 247 1.39 -4.51 -43.52
N SER A 248 0.80 -4.97 -42.41
CA SER A 248 0.32 -4.09 -41.34
C SER A 248 1.01 -4.48 -40.03
N LYS A 249 1.44 -3.48 -39.26
CA LYS A 249 2.21 -3.67 -38.03
C LYS A 249 1.36 -4.34 -36.96
N THR A 250 1.51 -5.65 -36.79
CA THR A 250 0.96 -6.41 -35.67
C THR A 250 1.77 -6.14 -34.40
N VAL A 251 1.10 -5.65 -33.34
CA VAL A 251 1.67 -5.62 -31.99
C VAL A 251 1.71 -7.05 -31.47
N ARG A 252 2.87 -7.70 -31.59
CA ARG A 252 3.12 -9.05 -31.11
C ARG A 252 3.37 -9.01 -29.60
N PHE A 253 2.41 -9.49 -28.81
CA PHE A 253 2.71 -9.92 -27.44
C PHE A 253 3.36 -11.31 -27.52
N SER A 254 4.53 -11.45 -26.88
CA SER A 254 5.24 -12.74 -26.77
C SER A 254 4.35 -13.80 -26.12
N PRO A 255 4.16 -14.98 -26.74
CA PRO A 255 3.56 -16.13 -26.09
C PRO A 255 4.69 -16.96 -25.46
N VAL A 256 5.30 -16.43 -24.41
CA VAL A 256 6.21 -17.21 -23.56
C VAL A 256 5.82 -16.90 -22.13
N VAL A 257 4.90 -17.70 -21.58
CA VAL A 257 5.04 -18.52 -20.36
C VAL A 257 3.74 -19.33 -20.22
N GLN A 258 3.60 -20.39 -21.01
CA GLN A 258 2.76 -21.55 -20.69
C GLN A 258 3.57 -22.79 -21.02
N ALA A 259 4.48 -23.14 -20.11
CA ALA A 259 5.13 -24.44 -20.00
C ALA A 259 5.83 -24.49 -18.64
N LYS A 260 5.03 -24.51 -17.57
CA LYS A 260 5.44 -25.08 -16.28
C LYS A 260 4.19 -25.66 -15.64
N GLU A 261 3.68 -26.69 -16.29
CA GLU A 261 2.79 -27.64 -15.65
C GLU A 261 3.57 -28.24 -14.47
N PHE A 262 3.09 -27.96 -13.26
CA PHE A 262 3.47 -28.73 -12.10
C PHE A 262 2.83 -30.10 -12.25
N VAL A 263 3.67 -31.12 -12.44
CA VAL A 263 3.33 -32.52 -12.23
C VAL A 263 2.78 -32.62 -10.82
N SER A 264 1.48 -32.84 -10.72
CA SER A 264 0.82 -33.15 -9.47
C SER A 264 0.90 -34.66 -9.30
N ASP A 265 1.90 -35.12 -8.54
CA ASP A 265 1.87 -36.48 -7.98
C ASP A 265 0.78 -36.49 -6.90
N SER A 266 -0.42 -36.93 -7.29
CA SER A 266 -1.46 -37.36 -6.38
C SER A 266 -1.68 -38.83 -6.64
N THR A 267 -0.96 -39.66 -5.88
CA THR A 267 -1.26 -41.07 -5.73
C THR A 267 -2.62 -41.18 -5.04
N VAL A 268 -3.66 -41.34 -5.85
CA VAL A 268 -4.99 -41.73 -5.40
C VAL A 268 -4.90 -43.20 -4.99
N VAL A 269 -4.97 -43.47 -3.68
CA VAL A 269 -5.27 -44.80 -3.16
C VAL A 269 -6.78 -44.87 -2.95
N PRO A 270 -7.49 -45.94 -3.38
CA PRO A 270 -8.95 -45.95 -3.44
C PRO A 270 -9.56 -46.09 -2.04
N ALA A 271 -10.67 -45.39 -1.83
CA ALA A 271 -11.55 -45.57 -0.68
C ALA A 271 -12.16 -46.99 -0.71
N LEU A 272 -12.01 -47.71 0.40
CA LEU A 272 -12.79 -48.89 0.72
C LEU A 272 -13.72 -48.52 1.87
N ASP A 273 -15.03 -48.60 1.62
CA ASP A 273 -16.06 -48.50 2.64
C ASP A 273 -15.90 -49.62 3.69
N SER A 274 -15.90 -49.25 4.98
CA SER A 274 -16.38 -50.11 6.07
C SER A 274 -16.60 -49.32 7.37
N ALA A 275 -17.88 -49.26 7.75
CA ALA A 275 -18.50 -49.16 9.07
C ALA A 275 -17.69 -48.77 10.33
N VAL A 276 -18.24 -47.76 11.03
CA VAL A 276 -18.41 -47.64 12.50
C VAL A 276 -17.18 -47.91 13.39
N ASN A 277 -16.62 -46.84 13.97
CA ASN A 277 -16.22 -46.81 15.38
C ASN A 277 -16.10 -45.38 15.91
N GLU A 278 -16.63 -45.17 17.12
CA GLU A 278 -16.60 -43.93 17.87
C GLU A 278 -15.21 -43.62 18.46
N HIS A 279 -14.97 -42.33 18.68
CA HIS A 279 -13.95 -41.68 19.52
C HIS A 279 -12.47 -41.71 19.08
N GLY A 280 -12.05 -40.59 18.51
CA GLY A 280 -10.68 -40.07 18.54
C GLY A 280 -10.70 -38.61 18.11
N MET A 281 -10.30 -37.69 19.00
CA MET A 281 -10.12 -36.27 18.66
C MET A 281 -8.95 -36.16 17.68
N GLU A 282 -9.25 -36.01 16.39
CA GLU A 282 -8.22 -35.74 15.38
C GLU A 282 -7.73 -34.31 15.52
N ASP A 283 -6.43 -34.14 15.76
CA ASP A 283 -5.74 -32.86 15.77
C ASP A 283 -5.95 -32.13 14.45
N GLU A 284 -6.81 -31.10 14.46
CA GLU A 284 -6.87 -30.09 13.41
C GLU A 284 -5.44 -29.57 13.14
N PRO A 285 -4.95 -29.54 11.88
CA PRO A 285 -3.60 -29.08 11.59
C PRO A 285 -3.48 -27.61 11.98
N SER A 286 -2.84 -27.35 13.13
CA SER A 286 -2.66 -26.01 13.66
C SER A 286 -1.85 -25.19 12.66
N LEU A 287 -2.52 -24.28 11.94
CA LEU A 287 -1.86 -23.38 11.01
C LEU A 287 -0.92 -22.44 11.77
N SER A 288 0.40 -22.63 11.60
CA SER A 288 1.43 -21.76 12.15
C SER A 288 1.45 -20.41 11.43
N ASN A 289 1.77 -19.35 12.17
CA ASN A 289 1.94 -18.03 11.57
C ASN A 289 3.35 -17.91 10.99
N GLU A 290 3.46 -17.94 9.66
CA GLU A 290 4.72 -17.75 8.93
C GLU A 290 5.02 -16.27 8.63
N GLU A 291 4.04 -15.38 8.86
CA GLU A 291 4.22 -13.95 8.66
C GLU A 291 4.94 -13.31 9.86
N HIS A 292 6.02 -12.59 9.54
CA HIS A 292 6.71 -11.71 10.47
C HIS A 292 6.60 -10.26 10.00
N LEU A 293 6.69 -9.33 10.95
CA LEU A 293 6.75 -7.90 10.67
C LEU A 293 8.21 -7.50 10.46
N GLN A 294 8.51 -6.99 9.28
CA GLN A 294 9.84 -6.51 8.91
C GLN A 294 9.92 -5.00 9.15
N LEU A 295 10.78 -4.58 10.07
CA LEU A 295 11.08 -3.18 10.37
C LEU A 295 12.25 -2.71 9.49
N SER A 296 12.21 -1.45 9.03
CA SER A 296 13.41 -0.83 8.47
C SER A 296 14.43 -0.56 9.58
N ASN A 297 15.71 -0.40 9.22
CA ASN A 297 16.76 -0.11 10.20
C ASN A 297 16.46 1.20 10.94
N GLU A 298 15.91 2.20 10.26
CA GLU A 298 15.53 3.49 10.86
C GLU A 298 14.34 3.35 11.82
N GLU A 299 13.30 2.60 11.42
CA GLU A 299 12.15 2.29 12.28
C GLU A 299 12.59 1.53 13.54
N ALA A 300 13.45 0.52 13.37
CA ALA A 300 13.96 -0.29 14.46
C ALA A 300 14.84 0.53 15.42
N PHE A 301 15.75 1.35 14.89
CA PHE A 301 16.58 2.22 15.72
C PHE A 301 15.75 3.26 16.47
N PHE A 302 14.70 3.81 15.86
CA PHE A 302 13.79 4.73 16.53
C PHE A 302 13.03 4.06 17.68
N LEU A 303 12.56 2.83 17.49
CA LEU A 303 11.86 2.07 18.54
C LEU A 303 12.78 1.70 19.71
N VAL A 304 14.05 1.38 19.44
CA VAL A 304 15.05 1.03 20.45
C VAL A 304 15.57 2.28 21.17
N TYR A 305 16.16 3.22 20.43
CA TYR A 305 16.85 4.39 20.98
C TYR A 305 15.88 5.52 21.34
N GLY A 306 14.95 5.85 20.46
CA GLY A 306 14.04 6.99 20.66
C GLY A 306 12.90 6.73 21.64
N LEU A 307 12.36 5.50 21.64
CA LEU A 307 11.20 5.14 22.46
C LEU A 307 11.48 4.13 23.57
N GLY A 308 12.54 3.33 23.46
CA GLY A 308 12.81 2.23 24.39
C GLY A 308 11.69 1.17 24.42
N ALA A 309 10.94 1.02 23.32
CA ALA A 309 9.79 0.10 23.23
C ALA A 309 10.16 -1.25 22.61
N LEU A 310 11.36 -1.37 22.04
CA LEU A 310 11.84 -2.58 21.36
C LEU A 310 13.23 -2.97 21.85
N GLN A 311 13.47 -4.26 22.02
CA GLN A 311 14.78 -4.86 22.21
C GLN A 311 15.12 -5.76 21.04
N ILE A 312 16.33 -5.61 20.49
CA ILE A 312 16.79 -6.37 19.33
C ILE A 312 17.83 -7.38 19.78
N VAL A 313 17.57 -8.65 19.45
CA VAL A 313 18.44 -9.78 19.73
C VAL A 313 19.19 -10.17 18.47
N ASP A 314 20.48 -10.50 18.60
CA ASP A 314 21.24 -11.08 17.48
C ASP A 314 20.82 -12.54 17.25
N SER A 315 20.33 -12.86 16.05
CA SER A 315 19.84 -14.19 15.67
C SER A 315 20.85 -15.32 16.00
N LYS A 316 22.16 -15.03 15.93
CA LYS A 316 23.21 -16.03 16.18
C LYS A 316 23.68 -16.10 17.63
N ARG A 317 23.53 -15.01 18.41
CA ARG A 317 24.16 -14.90 19.74
C ARG A 317 23.18 -14.89 20.90
N ASN A 318 21.87 -14.78 20.64
CA ASN A 318 20.83 -14.62 21.66
C ASN A 318 21.13 -13.50 22.68
N ALA A 319 21.96 -12.53 22.28
CA ALA A 319 22.36 -11.40 23.10
C ALA A 319 21.59 -10.15 22.64
N VAL A 320 21.12 -9.36 23.59
CA VAL A 320 20.49 -8.07 23.33
C VAL A 320 21.57 -7.10 22.85
N LEU A 321 21.31 -6.45 21.71
CA LEU A 321 22.22 -5.46 21.14
C LEU A 321 22.03 -4.12 21.83
N SER A 322 23.12 -3.53 22.32
CA SER A 322 23.09 -2.17 22.86
C SER A 322 22.87 -1.15 21.72
N PRO A 323 22.27 0.03 22.00
CA PRO A 323 22.05 1.05 20.98
C PRO A 323 23.33 1.46 20.21
N PRO A 324 24.51 1.64 20.83
CA PRO A 324 25.74 1.98 20.09
C PRO A 324 26.21 0.86 19.15
N SER A 325 26.10 -0.40 19.58
CA SER A 325 26.42 -1.56 18.73
C SER A 325 25.43 -1.69 17.57
N LEU A 326 24.15 -1.38 17.82
CA LEU A 326 23.11 -1.39 16.82
C LEU A 326 23.29 -0.29 15.78
N LEU A 327 23.65 0.93 16.22
CA LEU A 327 23.98 2.05 15.34
C LEU A 327 25.11 1.68 14.37
N SER A 328 26.22 1.17 14.92
CA SER A 328 27.37 0.73 14.13
C SER A 328 26.97 -0.34 13.10
N ARG A 329 26.15 -1.30 13.51
CA ARG A 329 25.64 -2.36 12.64
C ARG A 329 24.73 -1.82 11.53
N PHE A 330 23.82 -0.90 11.84
CA PHE A 330 22.93 -0.31 10.84
C PHE A 330 23.68 0.58 9.84
N CYS A 331 24.71 1.32 10.28
CA CYS A 331 25.61 2.02 9.36
C CYS A 331 26.32 1.04 8.41
N GLN A 332 26.84 -0.08 8.91
CA GLN A 332 27.50 -1.12 8.10
C GLN A 332 26.56 -1.73 7.06
N HIS A 333 25.34 -2.08 7.48
CA HIS A 333 24.30 -2.68 6.63
C HIS A 333 23.54 -1.68 5.74
N SER A 334 23.91 -0.39 5.79
CA SER A 334 23.36 0.62 4.88
C SER A 334 23.96 0.56 3.47
N TYR A 335 25.08 -0.14 3.32
CA TYR A 335 25.76 -0.38 2.05
C TYR A 335 25.45 -1.78 1.51
N CYS A 336 25.55 -1.95 0.20
CA CYS A 336 25.44 -3.25 -0.46
C CYS A 336 26.67 -3.47 -1.35
N PRO A 337 27.57 -4.42 -1.02
CA PRO A 337 27.55 -5.30 0.16
C PRO A 337 27.81 -4.55 1.49
N PRO A 338 27.50 -5.17 2.65
CA PRO A 338 27.77 -4.58 3.97
C PRO A 338 29.27 -4.27 4.16
N ARG A 339 29.58 -3.16 4.84
CA ARG A 339 30.96 -2.78 5.19
C ARG A 339 31.54 -3.69 6.27
N ASP A 340 32.87 -3.83 6.27
CA ASP A 340 33.61 -4.57 7.31
C ASP A 340 33.39 -3.98 8.71
N HIS A 341 33.42 -4.85 9.72
CA HIS A 341 33.18 -4.46 11.11
C HIS A 341 34.24 -3.51 11.71
N SER A 342 35.41 -3.39 11.07
CA SER A 342 36.51 -2.51 11.49
C SER A 342 36.40 -1.08 10.94
N ALA A 343 35.45 -0.81 10.04
CA ALA A 343 35.28 0.53 9.49
C ALA A 343 34.73 1.49 10.56
N ASN A 344 35.35 2.66 10.68
CA ASN A 344 34.88 3.73 11.54
C ASN A 344 33.53 4.28 11.03
N LEU A 345 32.67 4.73 11.95
CA LEU A 345 31.42 5.40 11.56
C LEU A 345 31.74 6.75 10.89
N GLU A 346 31.14 6.97 9.72
CA GLU A 346 31.29 8.21 8.98
C GLU A 346 30.03 9.07 9.14
N PRO A 347 30.14 10.40 9.35
CA PRO A 347 28.96 11.25 9.48
C PRO A 347 28.05 11.25 8.25
N ASP A 348 28.59 10.98 7.06
CA ASP A 348 27.86 10.93 5.79
C ASP A 348 27.36 9.53 5.41
N ASP A 349 27.37 8.58 6.36
CA ASP A 349 26.81 7.25 6.17
C ASP A 349 25.32 7.34 5.79
N PRO A 350 24.83 6.57 4.78
CA PRO A 350 23.45 6.62 4.32
C PRO A 350 22.43 6.45 5.44
N PHE A 351 22.72 5.56 6.40
CA PHE A 351 21.87 5.33 7.56
C PHE A 351 21.76 6.57 8.47
N MET A 352 22.86 7.27 8.73
CA MET A 352 22.84 8.47 9.58
C MET A 352 21.95 9.55 8.98
N ILE A 353 22.08 9.75 7.66
CA ILE A 353 21.29 10.73 6.92
C ILE A 353 19.81 10.32 6.91
N SER A 354 19.51 9.05 6.60
CA SER A 354 18.13 8.55 6.53
C SER A 354 17.44 8.56 7.90
N TYR A 355 18.15 8.11 8.94
CA TYR A 355 17.65 8.09 10.31
C TYR A 355 17.41 9.49 10.88
N THR A 356 18.29 10.45 10.62
CA THR A 356 18.09 11.83 11.09
C THR A 356 16.78 12.41 10.55
N VAL A 357 16.50 12.21 9.26
CA VAL A 357 15.23 12.64 8.63
C VAL A 357 14.04 11.86 9.17
N TYR A 358 14.19 10.54 9.34
CA TYR A 358 13.14 9.71 9.91
C TYR A 358 12.77 10.18 11.33
N HIS A 359 13.76 10.37 12.20
CA HIS A 359 13.59 10.84 13.56
C HIS A 359 12.94 12.23 13.60
N HIS A 360 13.38 13.16 12.74
CA HIS A 360 12.80 14.50 12.59
C HIS A 360 11.31 14.47 12.25
N PHE A 361 10.90 13.70 11.23
CA PHE A 361 9.48 13.64 10.89
C PHE A 361 8.64 12.86 11.91
N ARG A 362 9.21 11.84 12.56
CA ARG A 362 8.52 11.15 13.67
C ARG A 362 8.34 12.05 14.88
N SER A 363 9.30 12.91 15.22
CA SER A 363 9.18 13.86 16.34
C SER A 363 8.15 14.96 16.07
N LEU A 364 7.96 15.33 14.80
CA LEU A 364 6.87 16.20 14.34
C LEU A 364 5.50 15.50 14.34
N GLY A 365 5.43 14.20 14.66
CA GLY A 365 4.19 13.43 14.75
C GLY A 365 3.71 12.82 13.42
N TRP A 366 4.51 12.87 12.36
CA TRP A 366 4.17 12.21 11.10
C TRP A 366 4.37 10.70 11.17
N VAL A 367 3.49 9.94 10.52
CA VAL A 367 3.73 8.53 10.23
C VAL A 367 4.56 8.42 8.96
N VAL A 368 5.84 8.10 9.14
CA VAL A 368 6.83 7.96 8.06
C VAL A 368 6.81 6.53 7.50
N ARG A 369 6.76 6.39 6.16
CA ARG A 369 6.83 5.09 5.47
C ARG A 369 7.75 5.16 4.26
N SER A 370 8.24 4.01 3.79
CA SER A 370 9.06 3.94 2.57
C SER A 370 8.34 4.52 1.34
N GLY A 371 9.05 5.38 0.62
CA GLY A 371 8.57 6.05 -0.59
C GLY A 371 8.94 5.38 -1.91
N VAL A 372 9.61 4.23 -1.89
CA VAL A 372 10.19 3.57 -3.07
C VAL A 372 9.19 3.40 -4.23
N LYS A 373 7.90 3.18 -3.92
CA LYS A 373 6.82 3.05 -4.90
C LYS A 373 6.57 4.31 -5.75
N PHE A 374 7.03 5.46 -5.28
CA PHE A 374 6.87 6.76 -5.94
C PHE A 374 8.22 7.39 -6.30
N GLY A 375 9.33 6.66 -6.20
CA GLY A 375 10.67 7.17 -6.52
C GLY A 375 11.16 8.26 -5.57
N VAL A 376 10.76 8.19 -4.29
CA VAL A 376 11.19 9.08 -3.21
C VAL A 376 11.60 8.24 -2.00
N ASP A 377 12.30 8.83 -1.04
CA ASP A 377 12.83 8.10 0.12
C ASP A 377 11.72 7.80 1.13
N TYR A 378 10.93 8.82 1.50
CA TYR A 378 9.86 8.70 2.49
C TYR A 378 8.52 9.26 2.02
N LEU A 379 7.45 8.78 2.65
CA LEU A 379 6.09 9.28 2.56
C LEU A 379 5.61 9.66 3.95
N LEU A 380 4.98 10.82 4.05
CA LEU A 380 4.44 11.32 5.32
C LEU A 380 2.92 11.23 5.32
N TYR A 381 2.39 10.54 6.33
CA TYR A 381 0.96 10.47 6.61
C TYR A 381 0.68 11.21 7.91
N ASN A 382 -0.36 12.04 7.94
CA ASN A 382 -0.75 12.75 9.16
C ASN A 382 -1.18 11.78 10.26
N ARG A 383 -2.07 10.83 9.95
CA ARG A 383 -2.55 9.81 10.91
C ARG A 383 -2.18 8.37 10.56
N GLY A 384 -1.79 8.12 9.31
CA GLY A 384 -1.39 6.81 8.83
C GLY A 384 -2.18 6.31 7.60
N PRO A 385 -1.71 5.22 6.98
CA PRO A 385 -2.20 4.76 5.66
C PRO A 385 -3.65 4.28 5.64
N VAL A 386 -4.21 3.92 6.80
CA VAL A 386 -5.57 3.42 6.93
C VAL A 386 -6.60 4.57 6.92
N PHE A 387 -6.19 5.78 7.33
CA PHE A 387 -7.07 6.95 7.41
C PHE A 387 -7.08 7.78 6.13
N SER A 388 -5.90 8.08 5.60
CA SER A 388 -5.72 8.96 4.44
C SER A 388 -4.53 8.53 3.60
N HIS A 389 -4.45 9.06 2.38
CA HIS A 389 -3.23 8.96 1.58
C HIS A 389 -2.11 9.81 2.19
N ALA A 390 -0.87 9.49 1.82
CA ALA A 390 0.28 10.33 2.17
C ALA A 390 0.11 11.72 1.56
N GLU A 391 0.39 12.73 2.36
CA GLU A 391 0.29 14.14 1.97
C GLU A 391 1.57 14.60 1.28
N PHE A 392 2.71 14.28 1.90
CA PHE A 392 4.04 14.64 1.43
C PHE A 392 4.83 13.42 0.94
N ALA A 393 5.63 13.66 -0.09
CA ALA A 393 6.63 12.77 -0.63
C ALA A 393 7.99 13.44 -0.41
N VAL A 394 8.87 12.80 0.35
CA VAL A 394 10.14 13.38 0.81
C VAL A 394 11.31 12.76 0.07
N VAL A 395 12.16 13.62 -0.45
CA VAL A 395 13.47 13.25 -1.00
C VAL A 395 14.56 13.81 -0.11
N VAL A 396 15.52 12.97 0.28
CA VAL A 396 16.61 13.32 1.19
C VAL A 396 17.87 13.65 0.38
N ILE A 397 18.47 14.79 0.68
CA ILE A 397 19.71 15.25 0.04
C ILE A 397 20.70 15.70 1.13
N PRO A 398 21.91 15.13 1.22
CA PRO A 398 22.91 15.64 2.15
C PRO A 398 23.40 17.04 1.73
N SER A 399 23.59 17.92 2.70
CA SER A 399 24.17 19.26 2.55
C SER A 399 25.53 19.30 3.25
N PHE A 400 26.55 19.80 2.57
CA PHE A 400 27.93 19.87 3.06
C PHE A 400 28.39 21.33 3.16
N GLU A 401 27.73 22.11 4.03
CA GLU A 401 28.01 23.56 4.18
C GLU A 401 29.26 23.85 5.02
N HIS A 402 29.66 22.92 5.90
CA HIS A 402 30.78 23.12 6.80
C HIS A 402 32.13 23.23 6.05
N PRO A 403 33.01 24.19 6.41
CA PRO A 403 34.29 24.44 5.72
C PRO A 403 35.17 23.19 5.51
N TYR A 404 35.18 22.27 6.49
CA TYR A 404 35.84 20.96 6.43
C TYR A 404 35.66 20.20 5.10
N TRP A 405 34.45 20.24 4.54
CA TRP A 405 34.10 19.52 3.31
C TRP A 405 34.66 20.18 2.04
N SER A 406 35.06 21.46 2.15
CA SER A 406 35.62 22.27 1.07
C SER A 406 37.14 22.44 1.14
N GLU A 407 37.80 21.91 2.18
CA GLU A 407 39.25 22.06 2.39
C GLU A 407 40.09 21.37 1.32
N THR A 408 39.72 20.15 0.93
CA THR A 408 40.49 19.32 -0.03
C THR A 408 39.68 19.08 -1.29
N GLU A 409 40.35 19.04 -2.45
CA GLU A 409 39.68 18.80 -3.74
C GLU A 409 38.99 17.42 -3.80
N GLU A 410 39.58 16.41 -3.16
CA GLU A 410 38.97 15.08 -3.01
C GLU A 410 37.64 15.14 -2.25
N ARG A 411 37.58 15.92 -1.15
CA ARG A 411 36.35 16.08 -0.36
C ARG A 411 35.30 16.85 -1.14
N LYS A 412 35.68 17.89 -1.89
CA LYS A 412 34.76 18.62 -2.78
C LYS A 412 34.18 17.68 -3.84
N ALA A 413 35.01 16.86 -4.49
CA ALA A 413 34.56 15.88 -5.46
C ALA A 413 33.61 14.84 -4.85
N HIS A 414 33.90 14.36 -3.62
CA HIS A 414 33.00 13.46 -2.88
C HIS A 414 31.65 14.09 -2.58
N CYS A 415 31.65 15.33 -2.07
CA CYS A 415 30.43 16.09 -1.77
C CYS A 415 29.60 16.33 -3.04
N ALA A 416 30.26 16.79 -4.12
CA ALA A 416 29.62 17.01 -5.42
C ALA A 416 28.97 15.72 -5.94
N ARG A 417 29.62 14.57 -5.82
CA ARG A 417 29.04 13.27 -6.20
C ARG A 417 27.81 12.91 -5.38
N LYS A 418 27.86 13.08 -4.05
CA LYS A 418 26.73 12.77 -3.15
C LYS A 418 25.53 13.70 -3.39
N GLN A 419 25.80 14.97 -3.67
CA GLN A 419 24.79 15.99 -3.98
C GLN A 419 24.33 16.01 -5.44
N ALA A 420 25.05 15.32 -6.34
CA ALA A 420 24.76 15.35 -7.77
C ALA A 420 23.32 14.87 -8.05
N ARG A 421 22.49 15.79 -8.51
CA ARG A 421 21.12 15.53 -8.96
C ARG A 421 20.88 16.32 -10.24
N SER A 422 20.46 15.64 -11.29
CA SER A 422 20.17 16.29 -12.57
C SER A 422 18.78 16.94 -12.55
N TRP A 423 18.61 17.99 -13.34
CA TRP A 423 17.29 18.58 -13.60
C TRP A 423 16.30 17.53 -14.15
N TRP A 424 16.77 16.60 -14.98
CA TRP A 424 15.98 15.48 -15.49
C TRP A 424 15.44 14.60 -14.38
N TRP A 425 16.28 14.24 -13.40
CA TRP A 425 15.84 13.49 -12.23
C TRP A 425 14.78 14.27 -11.45
N LEU A 426 15.00 15.57 -11.20
CA LEU A 426 14.04 16.39 -10.45
C LEU A 426 12.69 16.50 -11.17
N HIS A 427 12.70 16.70 -12.49
CA HIS A 427 11.49 16.71 -13.32
C HIS A 427 10.76 15.36 -13.30
N CYS A 428 11.48 14.24 -13.36
CA CYS A 428 10.90 12.91 -13.28
C CYS A 428 10.20 12.68 -11.94
N VAL A 429 10.88 12.98 -10.82
CA VAL A 429 10.30 12.84 -9.48
C VAL A 429 9.10 13.75 -9.30
N ASN A 430 9.21 15.02 -9.67
CA ASN A 430 8.11 15.99 -9.59
C ASN A 430 6.91 15.57 -10.45
N ARG A 431 7.13 15.02 -11.65
CA ARG A 431 6.06 14.50 -12.52
C ARG A 431 5.31 13.34 -11.87
N VAL A 432 6.04 12.40 -11.26
CA VAL A 432 5.42 11.27 -10.54
C VAL A 432 4.56 11.80 -9.39
N GLN A 433 5.10 12.69 -8.55
CA GLN A 433 4.35 13.24 -7.41
C GLN A 433 3.11 14.03 -7.82
N ALA A 434 3.22 14.85 -8.88
CA ALA A 434 2.08 15.58 -9.43
C ALA A 434 0.97 14.63 -9.91
N GLN A 435 1.32 13.51 -10.56
CA GLN A 435 0.36 12.51 -11.02
C GLN A 435 -0.35 11.80 -9.87
N VAL A 436 0.36 11.50 -8.78
CA VAL A 436 -0.20 10.85 -7.59
C VAL A 436 -0.72 11.84 -6.55
N LYS A 437 -0.78 13.13 -6.90
CA LYS A 437 -1.27 14.25 -6.09
C LYS A 437 -0.63 14.35 -4.71
N LYS A 438 0.70 14.19 -4.65
CA LYS A 438 1.50 14.39 -3.43
C LYS A 438 2.33 15.65 -3.57
N SER A 439 2.54 16.33 -2.45
CA SER A 439 3.44 17.47 -2.40
C SER A 439 4.88 16.98 -2.20
N LEU A 440 5.77 17.37 -3.12
CA LEU A 440 7.18 17.00 -3.07
C LEU A 440 7.92 17.92 -2.08
N VAL A 441 8.57 17.31 -1.10
CA VAL A 441 9.45 17.97 -0.13
C VAL A 441 10.87 17.52 -0.40
N VAL A 442 11.78 18.47 -0.56
CA VAL A 442 13.22 18.22 -0.57
C VAL A 442 13.75 18.51 0.82
N CYS A 443 14.30 17.49 1.46
CA CYS A 443 14.81 17.53 2.80
C CYS A 443 16.34 17.54 2.75
N TYR A 444 16.93 18.69 3.05
CA TYR A 444 18.37 18.85 3.14
C TYR A 444 18.84 18.46 4.54
N VAL A 445 19.87 17.62 4.63
CA VAL A 445 20.48 17.20 5.90
C VAL A 445 21.90 17.73 5.95
N GLU A 446 22.16 18.71 6.81
CA GLU A 446 23.50 19.24 7.00
C GLU A 446 24.38 18.20 7.72
N VAL A 447 25.42 17.76 7.04
CA VAL A 447 26.32 16.72 7.54
C VAL A 447 27.48 17.36 8.31
N PRO A 448 27.63 17.07 9.62
CA PRO A 448 28.69 17.64 10.43
C PRO A 448 30.06 17.03 10.07
N PRO A 449 31.18 17.72 10.35
CA PRO A 449 32.52 17.16 10.14
C PRO A 449 32.74 15.91 11.02
N PRO A 450 33.61 14.98 10.60
CA PRO A 450 33.96 13.82 11.41
C PRO A 450 34.64 14.26 12.71
N VAL A 451 34.31 13.55 13.79
CA VAL A 451 34.96 13.76 15.08
C VAL A 451 36.30 13.02 15.02
N PHE A 452 37.39 13.73 14.73
CA PHE A 452 38.72 13.17 14.93
C PHE A 452 38.90 12.90 16.43
N GLY A 453 39.47 11.75 16.78
CA GLY A 453 39.52 11.14 18.12
C GLY A 453 40.25 11.90 19.23
N GLU A 454 40.22 13.24 19.23
CA GLU A 454 40.78 14.11 20.27
C GLU A 454 39.69 14.82 21.10
N THR A 455 38.43 14.83 20.65
CA THR A 455 37.31 15.22 21.52
C THR A 455 36.58 13.96 21.98
N GLY A 456 36.78 13.60 23.25
CA GLY A 456 36.15 12.46 23.92
C GLY A 456 34.63 12.60 24.03
N ILE A 457 33.93 12.64 22.91
CA ILE A 457 32.52 12.26 22.84
C ILE A 457 32.55 10.73 22.84
N PRO A 458 32.26 10.06 23.97
CA PRO A 458 32.15 8.62 23.94
C PRO A 458 31.09 8.25 22.89
N LEU A 459 31.36 7.24 22.08
CA LEU A 459 30.40 6.62 21.14
C LEU A 459 29.07 6.21 21.83
N GLU A 460 29.06 6.27 23.16
CA GLU A 460 27.92 6.09 24.05
C GLU A 460 26.88 7.22 23.94
N ASP A 461 27.25 8.48 23.69
CA ASP A 461 26.28 9.58 23.58
C ASP A 461 25.82 9.81 22.13
N ILE A 462 24.93 8.92 21.69
CA ILE A 462 24.24 9.01 20.40
C ILE A 462 23.43 10.32 20.29
N GLY A 463 22.95 10.87 21.40
CA GLY A 463 22.16 12.10 21.42
C GLY A 463 22.99 13.30 21.00
N ALA A 464 24.17 13.44 21.59
CA ALA A 464 25.14 14.46 21.19
C ALA A 464 25.59 14.30 19.73
N LEU A 465 25.71 13.06 19.23
CA LEU A 465 26.04 12.80 17.83
C LEU A 465 24.94 13.30 16.87
N LEU A 466 23.69 12.94 17.15
CA LEU A 466 22.54 13.31 16.32
C LEU A 466 22.22 14.81 16.38
N ALA A 467 22.45 15.46 17.52
CA ALA A 467 22.23 16.90 17.69
C ALA A 467 23.08 17.79 16.77
N ARG A 468 24.17 17.24 16.21
CA ARG A 468 25.05 17.95 15.26
C ARG A 468 24.50 18.01 13.84
N TYR A 469 23.51 17.18 13.52
CA TYR A 469 22.87 17.20 12.22
C TYR A 469 21.73 18.22 12.22
N THR A 470 21.63 19.01 11.16
CA THR A 470 20.50 19.94 10.98
C THR A 470 19.66 19.50 9.77
N VAL A 471 18.35 19.64 9.88
CA VAL A 471 17.41 19.26 8.83
C VAL A 471 16.69 20.51 8.32
N ARG A 472 16.74 20.76 7.01
CA ARG A 472 16.05 21.87 6.35
C ARG A 472 15.06 21.33 5.32
N GLU A 473 13.80 21.69 5.48
CA GLU A 473 12.72 21.24 4.60
C GLU A 473 12.39 22.31 3.56
N MET A 474 12.33 21.92 2.28
CA MET A 474 11.90 22.79 1.19
C MET A 474 10.75 22.17 0.42
N LEU A 475 9.62 22.85 0.40
CA LEU A 475 8.43 22.40 -0.32
C LEU A 475 8.50 22.85 -1.79
N ILE A 476 8.53 21.89 -2.71
CA ILE A 476 8.46 22.19 -4.14
C ILE A 476 7.00 22.38 -4.53
N ARG A 477 6.66 23.61 -4.91
CA ARG A 477 5.37 23.96 -5.51
C ARG A 477 5.56 24.40 -6.94
N ARG A 478 4.59 24.06 -7.79
CA ARG A 478 4.52 24.64 -9.14
C ARG A 478 4.33 26.14 -8.99
N TRP A 479 5.28 26.91 -9.50
CA TRP A 479 5.10 28.36 -9.61
C TRP A 479 4.00 28.64 -10.63
N VAL A 480 2.95 29.35 -10.19
CA VAL A 480 1.83 29.74 -11.03
C VAL A 480 1.75 31.26 -10.92
N PRO A 481 2.09 32.03 -11.97
CA PRO A 481 2.19 33.48 -11.88
C PRO A 481 0.92 34.14 -11.31
N ASN A 482 -0.25 33.59 -11.63
CA ASN A 482 -1.54 34.11 -11.15
C ASN A 482 -1.84 33.84 -9.66
N ARG A 483 -1.09 32.96 -9.00
CA ARG A 483 -1.29 32.58 -7.58
C ARG A 483 -0.10 32.96 -6.68
N THR A 484 1.03 33.34 -7.26
CA THR A 484 2.30 33.56 -6.53
C THR A 484 2.83 34.99 -6.74
N ARG A 485 1.95 35.95 -7.00
CA ARG A 485 2.26 37.36 -7.32
C ARG A 485 2.16 38.29 -6.10
N ASP A 486 2.25 37.73 -4.90
CA ASP A 486 2.22 38.46 -3.63
C ASP A 486 3.64 38.68 -3.10
#